data_AF-R5YTG2-F1
#
_entry.id   AF-R5YTG2-F1
#
_cell.length_a   1.000
_cell.length_b   1.000
_cell.length_c   1.000
_cell.angle_alpha   90.00
_cell.angle_beta   90.00
_cell.angle_gamma   90.00
#
_symmetry.space_group_name_H-M   'P 1'
#
loop_
_entity.id
_entity.type
_entity.pdbx_description
1 polymer ?
#
loop_
_entity_poly.entity_id
_entity_poly.type
_entity_poly.pdbx_seq_one_letter_code
_entity_poly.pdbx_strand_id
1 'polypeptide(L)'
;MPHRARQMTRDDYIYYDYLIGMDSANIRNMTRLAGGTDSQNKIYKMLSFADYEETQRFTEARDVADPWYTGNFDETYEDVVAGCRGFLYYLQQKGELSADVEIPEK
;
A
#
# COMPACT_ATOMS: atom_id res chain seq x y z
N MET A 1 3.32 0.98 -20.85
CA MET A 1 2.37 2.12 -20.76
C MET A 1 3.11 3.31 -20.16
N PRO A 2 2.92 4.55 -20.64
CA PRO A 2 3.54 5.71 -19.98
C PRO A 2 2.84 5.98 -18.64
N HIS A 3 3.62 6.01 -17.56
CA HIS A 3 3.14 6.41 -16.23
C HIS A 3 3.37 7.91 -16.05
N ARG A 4 2.38 8.63 -15.52
CA ARG A 4 2.49 10.06 -15.17
C ARG A 4 1.92 10.31 -13.79
N ALA A 5 2.53 11.25 -13.07
CA ALA A 5 1.99 11.72 -11.79
C ALA A 5 0.58 12.31 -12.00
N ARG A 6 -0.31 12.01 -11.05
CA ARG A 6 -1.64 12.63 -10.94
C ARG A 6 -1.94 12.86 -9.47
N GLN A 7 -2.70 13.90 -9.17
CA GLN A 7 -3.18 14.15 -7.83
C GLN A 7 -4.41 13.27 -7.53
N MET A 8 -4.46 12.69 -6.33
CA MET A 8 -5.64 11.98 -5.84
C MET A 8 -6.80 12.96 -5.65
N THR A 9 -8.00 12.53 -6.02
CA THR A 9 -9.27 13.23 -5.73
C THR A 9 -10.16 12.39 -4.82
N ARG A 10 -11.28 12.97 -4.37
CA ARG A 10 -12.29 12.21 -3.62
C ARG A 10 -12.93 11.10 -4.45
N ASP A 11 -13.03 11.28 -5.76
CA ASP A 11 -13.63 10.28 -6.66
C ASP A 11 -12.78 9.00 -6.72
N ASP A 12 -11.46 9.11 -6.53
CA ASP A 12 -10.58 7.93 -6.43
C ASP A 12 -10.99 7.02 -5.26
N TYR A 13 -11.42 7.58 -4.12
CA TYR A 13 -11.90 6.80 -2.98
C TYR A 13 -13.20 6.03 -3.27
N ILE A 14 -14.03 6.55 -4.17
CA ILE A 14 -15.24 5.88 -4.63
C ILE A 14 -14.88 4.78 -5.63
N TYR A 15 -13.90 5.04 -6.49
CA TYR A 15 -13.56 4.20 -7.62
C TYR A 15 -12.70 2.98 -7.26
N TYR A 16 -11.70 3.13 -6.38
CA TYR A 16 -10.78 2.04 -6.04
C TYR A 16 -11.24 1.24 -4.82
N ASP A 17 -10.88 -0.04 -4.80
CA ASP A 17 -11.11 -0.93 -3.66
C ASP A 17 -10.03 -0.78 -2.58
N TYR A 18 -8.81 -0.45 -3.00
CA TYR A 18 -7.65 -0.25 -2.12
C TYR A 18 -6.94 1.05 -2.46
N LEU A 19 -6.61 1.83 -1.43
CA LEU A 19 -5.81 3.06 -1.50
C LEU A 19 -4.58 2.86 -0.62
N ILE A 20 -3.43 2.66 -1.25
CA ILE A 20 -2.20 2.29 -0.55
C ILE A 20 -1.24 3.48 -0.53
N GLY A 21 -0.97 4.00 0.67
CA GLY A 21 -0.04 5.11 0.91
C GLY A 21 1.36 4.61 1.29
N MET A 22 2.39 5.35 0.89
CA MET A 22 3.79 4.97 1.15
C MET A 22 4.25 5.37 2.57
N ASP A 23 3.70 6.46 3.10
CA ASP A 23 4.08 7.01 4.39
C ASP A 23 2.86 7.48 5.21
N SER A 24 3.12 7.90 6.44
CA SER A 24 2.09 8.37 7.36
C SER A 24 1.45 9.70 6.90
N ALA A 25 2.15 10.51 6.11
CA ALA A 25 1.60 11.74 5.54
C ALA A 25 0.59 11.45 4.42
N ASN A 26 0.85 10.43 3.61
CA ASN A 26 -0.04 9.92 2.58
C ASN A 26 -1.34 9.48 3.24
N ILE A 27 -1.27 8.64 4.29
CA ILE A 27 -2.46 8.19 5.03
C ILE A 27 -3.30 9.38 5.52
N ARG A 28 -2.68 10.33 6.23
CA ARG A 28 -3.41 11.53 6.72
C ARG A 28 -4.06 12.32 5.58
N ASN A 29 -3.34 12.54 4.48
CA ASN A 29 -3.82 13.32 3.35
C ASN A 29 -4.96 12.61 2.60
N MET A 30 -4.83 11.30 2.36
CA MET A 30 -5.87 10.49 1.73
C MET A 30 -7.13 10.44 2.58
N THR A 31 -7.01 10.23 3.90
CA THR A 31 -8.16 10.25 4.83
C THR A 31 -8.86 11.61 4.83
N ARG A 32 -8.10 12.71 4.77
CA ARG A 32 -8.68 14.05 4.63
C ARG A 32 -9.45 14.20 3.31
N LEU A 33 -8.91 13.72 2.19
CA LEU A 33 -9.57 13.75 0.88
C LEU A 33 -10.80 12.85 0.81
N ALA A 34 -10.81 11.73 1.55
CA ALA A 34 -11.96 10.82 1.69
C ALA A 34 -13.13 11.41 2.50
N GLY A 35 -12.97 12.61 3.07
CA GLY A 35 -13.99 13.28 3.88
C GLY A 35 -13.74 13.23 5.39
N GLY A 36 -12.51 12.93 5.81
CA GLY A 36 -12.07 12.96 7.21
C GLY A 36 -12.03 11.60 7.90
N THR A 37 -12.65 10.57 7.31
CA THR A 37 -12.68 9.20 7.84
C THR A 37 -12.60 8.19 6.70
N ASP A 38 -11.84 7.11 6.90
CA ASP A 38 -11.86 5.92 6.05
C ASP A 38 -13.04 5.01 6.40
N SER A 39 -14.24 5.40 5.98
CA SER A 39 -15.48 4.71 6.34
C SER A 39 -15.61 3.30 5.75
N GLN A 40 -14.85 2.98 4.71
CA GLN A 40 -14.90 1.68 4.02
C GLN A 40 -13.69 0.81 4.36
N ASN A 41 -12.76 1.28 5.21
CA ASN A 41 -11.52 0.61 5.56
C ASN A 41 -10.69 0.25 4.31
N LYS A 42 -10.52 1.20 3.39
CA LYS A 42 -9.83 1.01 2.11
C LYS A 42 -8.44 1.64 2.09
N ILE A 43 -8.06 2.42 3.10
CA ILE A 43 -6.80 3.14 3.17
C ILE A 43 -5.78 2.33 3.97
N TYR A 44 -4.71 1.91 3.32
CA TYR A 44 -3.66 1.09 3.91
C TYR A 44 -2.28 1.73 3.73
N LYS A 45 -1.35 1.41 4.61
CA LYS A 45 0.06 1.76 4.46
C LYS A 45 0.81 0.59 3.81
N MET A 46 1.69 0.88 2.84
CA MET A 46 2.35 -0.15 2.04
C MET A 46 3.04 -1.22 2.89
N LEU A 47 3.85 -0.81 3.87
CA LEU A 47 4.60 -1.75 4.70
C LEU A 47 3.75 -2.47 5.76
N SER A 48 2.50 -2.07 5.99
CA SER A 48 1.59 -2.86 6.84
C SER A 48 1.26 -4.22 6.21
N PHE A 49 1.41 -4.38 4.90
CA PHE A 49 1.26 -5.66 4.22
C PHE A 49 2.49 -6.56 4.38
N ALA A 50 3.70 -6.00 4.45
CA ALA A 50 4.91 -6.77 4.69
C ALA A 50 4.86 -7.47 6.07
N ASP A 51 4.39 -6.77 7.10
CA ASP A 51 4.19 -7.35 8.43
C ASP A 51 3.02 -8.36 8.46
N TYR A 52 2.00 -8.15 7.60
CA TYR A 52 0.83 -9.02 7.52
C TYR A 52 1.17 -10.43 7.02
N GLU A 53 2.11 -10.55 6.07
CA GLU A 53 2.57 -11.86 5.57
C GLU A 53 3.02 -12.76 6.73
N GLU A 54 3.72 -12.20 7.71
CA GLU A 54 4.28 -12.93 8.85
C GLU A 54 3.29 -13.07 10.03
N THR A 55 2.53 -12.01 10.31
CA THR A 55 1.72 -11.91 11.54
C THR A 55 0.23 -12.15 11.32
N GLN A 56 -0.23 -12.08 10.06
CA GLN A 56 -1.63 -12.05 9.63
C GLN A 56 -2.47 -10.97 10.34
N ARG A 57 -1.82 -9.90 10.81
CA ARG A 57 -2.46 -8.76 11.49
C ARG A 57 -1.88 -7.46 10.96
N PHE A 58 -2.73 -6.46 10.79
CA PHE A 58 -2.23 -5.11 10.49
C PHE A 58 -1.71 -4.47 11.77
N THR A 59 -0.41 -4.23 11.82
CA THR A 59 0.29 -3.50 12.89
C THR A 59 0.70 -2.11 12.39
N GLU A 60 1.14 -1.27 13.33
CA GLU A 60 1.83 -0.04 12.97
C GLU A 60 3.10 -0.39 12.18
N ALA A 61 3.13 0.00 10.91
CA ALA A 61 4.28 -0.21 10.04
C ALA A 61 5.05 1.08 9.87
N ARG A 62 6.37 0.98 9.66
CA ARG A 62 7.21 2.13 9.32
C ARG A 62 6.86 2.73 7.96
N ASP A 63 7.33 3.94 7.68
CA ASP A 63 7.22 4.57 6.35
C ASP A 63 8.14 3.87 5.34
N VAL A 64 7.73 3.85 4.07
CA VAL A 64 8.62 3.54 2.94
C VAL A 64 9.69 4.63 2.86
N ALA A 65 10.94 4.26 2.64
CA ALA A 65 12.02 5.22 2.44
C ALA A 65 11.77 6.07 1.17
N ASP A 66 11.55 7.37 1.31
CA ASP A 66 11.29 8.27 0.17
C ASP A 66 12.61 8.68 -0.51
N PRO A 67 12.83 8.26 -1.78
CA PRO A 67 14.08 8.52 -2.48
C PRO A 67 14.25 9.99 -2.85
N TRP A 68 13.19 10.80 -2.80
CA TRP A 68 13.28 12.24 -3.03
C TRP A 68 14.13 12.94 -1.97
N TYR A 69 14.10 12.46 -0.73
CA TYR A 69 14.86 13.05 0.38
C TYR A 69 16.19 12.34 0.64
N THR A 70 16.25 11.01 0.43
CA THR A 70 17.46 10.22 0.72
C THR A 70 18.38 10.09 -0.49
N GLY A 71 17.84 10.17 -1.71
CA GLY A 71 18.53 9.78 -2.94
C GLY A 71 18.76 8.28 -3.09
N ASN A 72 18.30 7.46 -2.14
CA ASN A 72 18.51 6.01 -2.13
C ASN A 72 17.28 5.29 -2.69
N PHE A 73 17.32 4.94 -3.97
CA PHE A 73 16.25 4.22 -4.64
C PHE A 73 16.21 2.72 -4.32
N ASP A 74 17.35 2.15 -3.90
CA ASP A 74 17.44 0.71 -3.61
C ASP A 74 16.61 0.37 -2.37
N GLU A 75 16.72 1.19 -1.31
CA GLU A 75 15.92 1.02 -0.09
C GLU A 75 14.41 1.22 -0.35
N THR A 76 14.04 2.23 -1.15
CA THR A 76 12.64 2.40 -1.59
C THR A 76 12.14 1.18 -2.35
N TYR A 77 12.97 0.64 -3.25
CA TYR A 77 12.60 -0.52 -4.05
C TYR A 77 12.38 -1.75 -3.17
N GLU A 78 13.30 -2.03 -2.24
CA GLU A 78 13.18 -3.14 -1.29
C GLU A 78 11.89 -3.04 -0.46
N ASP A 79 11.58 -1.85 0.04
CA ASP A 79 10.35 -1.56 0.80
C ASP A 79 9.08 -1.83 -0.03
N VAL A 80 9.03 -1.29 -1.25
CA VAL A 80 7.86 -1.43 -2.13
C VAL A 80 7.69 -2.89 -2.54
N VAL A 81 8.77 -3.62 -2.84
CA VAL A 81 8.71 -5.05 -3.17
C VAL A 81 8.19 -5.86 -2.00
N ALA A 82 8.69 -5.62 -0.78
CA ALA A 82 8.21 -6.30 0.42
C ALA A 82 6.72 -6.05 0.65
N GLY A 83 6.28 -4.78 0.55
CA GLY A 83 4.87 -4.42 0.67
C GLY A 83 3.98 -5.05 -0.41
N CYS A 84 4.42 -5.05 -1.66
CA CYS A 84 3.69 -5.67 -2.77
C CYS A 84 3.52 -7.19 -2.60
N ARG A 85 4.57 -7.91 -2.19
CA ARG A 85 4.51 -9.35 -1.89
C ARG A 85 3.46 -9.63 -0.81
N GLY A 86 3.54 -8.92 0.31
CA GLY A 86 2.57 -9.04 1.39
C GLY A 86 1.14 -8.68 0.96
N PHE A 87 0.97 -7.70 0.08
CA PHE A 87 -0.35 -7.30 -0.44
C PHE A 87 -0.95 -8.38 -1.34
N LEU A 88 -0.15 -8.99 -2.23
CA LEU A 88 -0.60 -10.11 -3.04
C LEU A 88 -1.02 -11.29 -2.16
N TYR A 89 -0.26 -11.59 -1.11
CA TYR A 89 -0.60 -12.64 -0.15
C TYR A 89 -1.93 -12.33 0.55
N TYR A 90 -2.11 -11.09 1.02
CA TYR A 90 -3.37 -10.63 1.60
C TYR A 90 -4.56 -10.84 0.65
N LEU A 91 -4.41 -10.49 -0.63
CA LEU A 91 -5.47 -10.69 -1.63
C LEU A 91 -5.80 -12.18 -1.85
N GLN A 92 -4.80 -13.07 -1.82
CA GLN A 92 -5.04 -14.52 -1.89
C GLN A 92 -5.84 -15.02 -0.69
N GLN A 93 -5.46 -14.60 0.54
CA GLN A 93 -6.18 -14.98 1.75
C GLN A 93 -7.63 -14.47 1.76
N LYS A 94 -7.87 -13.33 1.10
CA LYS A 94 -9.21 -12.74 0.91
C LYS A 94 -10.02 -13.42 -0.20
N GLY A 95 -9.40 -14.24 -1.03
CA GLY A 95 -10.03 -14.83 -2.22
C GLY A 95 -10.21 -13.84 -3.38
N GLU A 96 -9.50 -12.71 -3.35
CA GLU A 96 -9.53 -11.66 -4.37
C GLU A 96 -8.40 -11.82 -5.40
N LEU A 97 -7.40 -12.65 -5.08
CA LEU A 97 -6.39 -13.16 -6.01
C LEU A 97 -6.44 -14.68 -6.05
N SER A 98 -6.27 -15.26 -7.23
CA SER A 98 -6.33 -16.71 -7.40
C SER A 98 -5.14 -17.41 -6.72
N ALA A 99 -5.39 -18.59 -6.16
CA ALA A 99 -4.39 -19.34 -5.38
C ALA A 99 -3.27 -19.95 -6.24
N ASP A 100 -3.45 -20.03 -7.55
CA ASP A 100 -2.43 -20.46 -8.52
C ASP A 100 -1.48 -19.33 -8.96
N VAL A 101 -1.73 -18.09 -8.54
CA VAL A 101 -0.79 -16.99 -8.78
C VAL A 101 0.41 -17.16 -7.84
N GLU A 102 1.59 -17.40 -8.42
CA GLU A 102 2.84 -17.50 -7.67
C GLU A 102 3.27 -16.11 -7.17
N ILE A 103 3.48 -15.98 -5.86
CA ILE A 103 4.07 -14.80 -5.24
C ILE A 103 5.57 -15.04 -5.11
N PRO A 104 6.44 -14.17 -5.66
CA PRO A 104 7.88 -14.37 -5.57
C PRO A 104 8.38 -14.39 -4.12
N GLU A 105 9.19 -15.39 -3.77
CA GLU A 105 9.85 -15.49 -2.46
C GLU A 105 10.80 -14.31 -2.20
N LYS A 106 11.13 -14.07 -0.92
CA LYS A 106 11.91 -12.91 -0.44
C LYS A 106 13.26 -12.74 -1.13
#